data_AF-A0A2V1K5R7-F1
#
_entry.id   AF-A0A2V1K5R7-F1
#
_cell.length_a   1.000
_cell.length_b   1.000
_cell.length_c   1.000
_cell.angle_alpha   90.00
_cell.angle_beta   90.00
_cell.angle_gamma   90.00
#
_symmetry.space_group_name_H-M   'P 1'
#
loop_
_entity.id
_entity.type
_entity.pdbx_description
1 polymer ?
#
loop_
_entity_poly.entity_id
_entity_poly.type
_entity_poly.pdbx_seq_one_letter_code
_entity_poly.pdbx_strand_id
1 'polypeptide(L)'
;MLDEQAQQDADAAAERVWRDAEIQRVTPLRDRHRDEVEQGIEPTLSAAEYAALLIYIQALRDWPASSDFPDAAGRPEIPVGIAAPA
;
A
#
# COMPACT_ATOMS: atom_id res chain seq x y z
N MET A 1 -20.42 -20.65 15.54
CA MET A 1 -20.22 -20.81 14.08
C MET A 1 -20.79 -19.67 13.24
N LEU A 2 -22.05 -19.24 13.39
CA LEU A 2 -22.55 -18.02 12.71
C LEU A 2 -21.84 -16.74 13.18
N ASP A 3 -21.58 -16.62 14.48
CA ASP A 3 -20.91 -15.44 15.05
C ASP A 3 -19.43 -15.33 14.61
N GLU A 4 -18.76 -16.47 14.39
CA GLU A 4 -17.36 -16.52 13.95
C GLU A 4 -17.22 -16.11 12.47
N GLN A 5 -18.13 -16.55 11.61
CA GLN A 5 -18.13 -16.16 10.19
C GLN A 5 -18.41 -14.65 10.04
N ALA A 6 -19.38 -14.13 10.80
CA ALA A 6 -19.69 -12.70 10.78
C ALA A 6 -18.52 -11.84 11.27
N GLN A 7 -17.76 -12.32 12.26
CA GLN A 7 -16.55 -11.65 12.73
C GLN A 7 -15.46 -11.64 11.65
N GLN A 8 -15.21 -12.78 11.00
CA GLN A 8 -14.23 -12.87 9.91
C GLN A 8 -14.57 -11.96 8.73
N ASP A 9 -15.84 -11.87 8.36
CA ASP A 9 -16.31 -10.98 7.30
C ASP A 9 -16.13 -9.50 7.69
N ALA A 10 -16.36 -9.16 8.96
CA ALA A 10 -16.13 -7.81 9.48
C ALA A 10 -14.65 -7.43 9.50
N ASP A 11 -13.77 -8.35 9.92
CA ASP A 11 -12.32 -8.15 9.91
C ASP A 11 -11.82 -7.97 8.47
N ALA A 12 -12.26 -8.82 7.54
CA ALA A 12 -11.98 -8.68 6.12
C ALA A 12 -12.44 -7.33 5.54
N ALA A 13 -13.61 -6.83 5.95
CA ALA A 13 -14.08 -5.53 5.51
C ALA A 13 -13.17 -4.40 6.04
N ALA A 14 -12.82 -4.44 7.32
CA ALA A 14 -11.91 -3.47 7.95
C ALA A 14 -10.54 -3.45 7.26
N GLU A 15 -10.01 -4.62 6.92
CA GLU A 15 -8.71 -4.74 6.26
C GLU A 15 -8.69 -4.24 4.81
N ARG A 16 -9.78 -4.44 4.06
CA ARG A 16 -9.92 -3.85 2.72
C ARG A 16 -9.96 -2.32 2.78
N VAL A 17 -10.64 -1.77 3.80
CA VAL A 17 -10.68 -0.31 4.04
C VAL A 17 -9.27 0.21 4.38
N TRP A 18 -8.52 -0.50 5.23
CA TRP A 18 -7.14 -0.14 5.54
C TRP A 18 -6.27 -0.14 4.27
N ARG A 19 -6.34 -1.21 3.48
CA ARG A 19 -5.61 -1.32 2.21
C ARG A 19 -5.93 -0.16 1.28
N ASP A 20 -7.21 0.19 1.13
CA ASP A 20 -7.62 1.31 0.26
C ASP A 20 -7.08 2.64 0.75
N ALA A 21 -7.13 2.90 2.06
CA ALA A 21 -6.54 4.09 2.65
C ALA A 21 -5.03 4.16 2.40
N GLU A 22 -4.33 3.04 2.51
CA GLU A 22 -2.89 2.97 2.31
C GLU A 22 -2.50 3.20 0.84
N ILE A 23 -3.24 2.60 -0.12
CA ILE A 23 -3.07 2.88 -1.55
C ILE A 23 -3.33 4.35 -1.85
N GLN A 24 -4.38 4.96 -1.27
CA GLN A 24 -4.67 6.38 -1.44
C GLN A 24 -3.57 7.26 -0.87
N ARG A 25 -2.99 6.89 0.29
CA ARG A 25 -1.89 7.63 0.94
C ARG A 25 -0.65 7.71 0.05
N VAL A 26 -0.31 6.63 -0.64
CA VAL A 26 0.94 6.54 -1.42
C VAL A 26 0.79 6.88 -2.91
N THR A 27 -0.45 6.92 -3.43
CA THR A 27 -0.73 7.26 -4.84
C THR A 27 -0.16 8.62 -5.26
N PRO A 28 -0.31 9.72 -4.48
CA PRO A 28 0.29 11.01 -4.83
C PRO A 28 1.81 11.01 -4.92
N LEU A 29 2.51 10.12 -4.21
CA LEU A 29 3.98 10.01 -4.30
C LEU A 29 4.39 9.44 -5.65
N ARG A 30 3.67 8.44 -6.13
CA ARG A 30 3.88 7.85 -7.45
C ARG A 30 3.60 8.87 -8.54
N ASP A 31 2.48 9.57 -8.42
CA ASP A 31 2.04 10.51 -9.44
C ASP A 31 3.00 11.71 -9.52
N ARG A 32 3.43 12.26 -8.38
CA ARG A 32 4.48 13.30 -8.34
C ARG A 32 5.78 12.85 -9.00
N HIS A 33 6.27 11.64 -8.67
CA HIS A 33 7.51 11.15 -9.26
C HIS A 33 7.41 11.06 -10.80
N ARG A 34 6.25 10.65 -11.33
CA ARG A 34 6.01 10.65 -12.78
C ARG A 34 6.01 12.06 -13.35
N ASP A 35 5.31 12.98 -12.70
CA ASP A 35 5.25 14.39 -13.12
C ASP A 35 6.65 15.04 -13.13
N GLU A 36 7.48 14.76 -12.13
CA GLU A 36 8.87 15.25 -12.03
C GLU A 36 9.74 14.72 -13.18
N VAL A 37 9.65 13.40 -13.46
CA VAL A 37 10.37 12.76 -14.56
C VAL A 37 9.92 13.31 -15.92
N GLU A 38 8.62 13.49 -16.13
CA GLU A 38 8.05 14.04 -17.37
C GLU A 38 8.45 15.50 -17.59
N GLN A 39 8.58 16.27 -16.51
CA GLN A 39 9.08 17.65 -16.54
C GLN A 39 10.61 17.74 -16.70
N GLY A 40 11.33 16.61 -16.61
CA GLY A 40 12.80 16.59 -16.63
C GLY A 40 13.45 17.22 -15.39
N ILE A 41 12.73 17.26 -14.27
CA ILE A 41 13.20 17.76 -12.98
C ILE A 41 13.80 16.58 -12.20
N GLU A 42 14.78 16.86 -11.33
CA GLU A 42 15.31 15.86 -10.41
C GLU A 42 14.19 15.36 -9.49
N PRO A 43 13.85 14.05 -9.52
CA PRO A 43 12.74 13.54 -8.73
C PRO A 43 13.03 13.59 -7.22
N THR A 44 12.00 13.83 -6.42
CA THR A 44 12.11 13.85 -4.96
C THR A 44 12.46 12.47 -4.39
N LEU A 45 12.00 11.40 -5.06
CA LEU A 45 12.33 10.02 -4.72
C LEU A 45 13.45 9.50 -5.61
N SER A 46 14.42 8.82 -5.02
CA SER A 46 15.41 8.06 -5.78
C SER A 46 14.75 6.94 -6.59
N ALA A 47 15.43 6.45 -7.64
CA ALA A 47 14.94 5.33 -8.43
C ALA A 47 14.68 4.07 -7.59
N ALA A 48 15.48 3.83 -6.55
CA ALA A 48 15.30 2.71 -5.63
C ALA A 48 14.05 2.88 -4.75
N GLU A 49 13.81 4.08 -4.22
CA GLU A 49 12.61 4.38 -3.43
C GLU A 49 11.35 4.31 -4.28
N TYR A 50 11.40 4.82 -5.52
CA TYR A 50 10.27 4.71 -6.44
C TYR A 50 9.98 3.25 -6.82
N ALA A 51 11.00 2.43 -7.09
CA ALA A 51 10.81 1.00 -7.32
C ALA A 51 10.20 0.30 -6.08
N ALA A 52 10.69 0.61 -4.88
CA ALA A 52 10.13 0.09 -3.63
C ALA A 52 8.67 0.54 -3.44
N LEU A 53 8.32 1.78 -3.79
CA LEU A 53 6.94 2.27 -3.77
C LEU A 53 6.04 1.43 -4.68
N LEU A 54 6.48 1.14 -5.91
CA LEU A 54 5.70 0.36 -6.86
C LEU A 54 5.49 -1.08 -6.37
N ILE A 55 6.53 -1.71 -5.82
CA ILE A 55 6.45 -3.04 -5.20
C ILE A 55 5.46 -3.02 -4.03
N TYR A 56 5.53 -2.00 -3.18
CA TYR A 56 4.63 -1.84 -2.04
C TYR A 56 3.16 -1.71 -2.47
N ILE A 57 2.86 -0.86 -3.46
CA ILE A 57 1.51 -0.71 -4.01
C ILE A 57 1.00 -2.03 -4.58
N GLN A 58 1.87 -2.79 -5.25
CA GLN A 58 1.51 -4.10 -5.80
C GLN A 58 1.19 -5.10 -4.68
N ALA A 59 2.04 -5.17 -3.65
CA ALA A 59 1.80 -6.01 -2.48
C ALA A 59 0.46 -5.69 -1.79
N LEU A 60 0.10 -4.40 -1.66
CA LEU A 60 -1.21 -4.00 -1.13
C LEU A 60 -2.37 -4.48 -2.00
N ARG A 61 -2.22 -4.51 -3.32
CA ARG A 61 -3.26 -4.99 -4.24
C ARG A 61 -3.42 -6.50 -4.21
N ASP A 62 -2.33 -7.22 -4.05
CA ASP A 62 -2.30 -8.68 -4.04
C ASP A 62 -2.70 -9.26 -2.68
N TRP A 63 -2.53 -8.48 -1.60
CA TRP A 63 -2.76 -8.93 -0.23
C TRP A 63 -4.18 -9.50 0.05
N PRO A 64 -5.30 -8.92 -0.44
CA PRO A 64 -6.63 -9.51 -0.26
C PRO A 64 -6.82 -10.88 -0.91
N ALA A 65 -5.93 -11.30 -1.81
CA ALA A 65 -5.92 -12.63 -2.41
C ALA A 65 -4.90 -13.59 -1.75
N SER A 66 -4.12 -13.10 -0.78
CA SER A 66 -3.18 -13.92 0.00
C SER A 66 -3.91 -14.81 1.02
N SER A 67 -3.28 -15.92 1.39
CA SER A 67 -3.71 -16.77 2.50
C SER A 67 -3.66 -16.07 3.87
N ASP A 68 -2.85 -15.01 3.98
CA ASP A 68 -2.67 -14.27 5.23
C ASP A 68 -3.78 -13.24 5.47
N PHE A 69 -4.69 -13.04 4.52
CA PHE A 69 -5.82 -12.14 4.69
C PHE A 69 -6.95 -12.82 5.50
N PRO A 70 -7.57 -12.16 6.50
CA PRO A 70 -7.45 -10.75 6.88
C PRO A 70 -6.54 -10.49 8.10
N ASP A 71 -5.50 -11.30 8.33
CA ASP A 71 -4.61 -11.09 9.48
C ASP A 71 -3.79 -9.80 9.30
N ALA A 72 -3.91 -8.88 10.25
CA ALA A 72 -3.16 -7.63 10.27
C ALA A 72 -1.63 -7.85 10.31
N ALA A 73 -1.15 -8.99 10.83
CA ALA A 73 0.26 -9.36 10.80
C ALA A 73 0.77 -9.67 9.39
N GLY A 74 -0.13 -10.00 8.46
CA GLY A 74 0.19 -10.23 7.04
C GLY A 74 0.18 -8.96 6.18
N ARG A 75 -0.10 -7.79 6.76
CA ARG A 75 -0.14 -6.52 6.00
C ARG A 75 1.23 -6.22 5.38
N PRO A 76 1.27 -5.77 4.12
CA PRO A 76 2.50 -5.27 3.52
C PRO A 76 3.10 -4.14 4.35
N GLU A 77 4.41 -4.22 4.61
CA GLU A 77 5.14 -3.20 5.35
C GLU A 77 5.53 -2.04 4.44
N ILE A 78 5.33 -0.82 4.94
CA ILE A 78 5.76 0.40 4.27
C ILE A 78 7.29 0.44 4.18
N PRO A 79 7.88 0.68 3.00
CA PRO A 79 9.33 0.85 2.90
C PRO A 79 9.80 2.08 3.68
N VAL A 80 10.86 1.93 4.47
CA VAL A 80 11.38 2.97 5.39
C VAL A 80 11.65 4.33 4.72
N GLY A 81 12.11 4.33 3.46
CA GLY A 81 12.39 5.57 2.71
C GLY A 81 11.14 6.37 2.31
N ILE A 82 9.94 5.79 2.43
CA ILE A 82 8.66 6.36 1.99
C ILE A 82 7.74 6.64 3.19
N ALA A 83 8.19 6.29 4.40
CA ALA A 83 7.46 6.43 5.65
C ALA A 83 7.50 7.85 6.23
N ALA A 84 8.48 8.66 5.85
CA ALA A 84 8.55 10.05 6.25
C ALA A 84 7.86 10.95 5.20
N PRO A 85 6.99 11.89 5.59
CA PRO A 85 6.63 12.98 4.69
C PRO A 85 7.91 13.78 4.37
N ALA A 86 8.19 13.98 3.09
CA ALA A 86 9.18 14.93 2.62
C ALA A 86 8.81 16.37 3.03
#